data_AF-A0A2M8Q850-F1
#
_entry.id   AF-A0A2M8Q850-F1
#
_cell.length_a   1.000
_cell.length_b   1.000
_cell.length_c   1.000
_cell.angle_alpha   90.00
_cell.angle_beta   90.00
_cell.angle_gamma   90.00
#
_symmetry.space_group_name_H-M   'P 1'
#
loop_
_entity.id
_entity.type
_entity.pdbx_description
1 polymer ?
#
loop_
_entity_poly.entity_id
_entity_poly.type
_entity_poly.pdbx_seq_one_letter_code
_entity_poly.pdbx_strand_id
1 'polypeptide(L)'
;LPTRGEGWGMPALEAMACGLPVISTAWGGQTEFLHSGVAYPLRIRGLVPAEARAPYYRGLRWADPDFDHLCALMRHVYEHPDEARAVGMRAAAEAAARWTWSHAAAKIIERLEAIE
;
A
#
# COMPACT_ATOMS: atom_id res chain seq x y z
N LEU A 1 -2.70 -7.22 3.02
CA LEU A 1 -1.23 -7.20 3.17
C LEU A 1 -0.87 -6.47 4.47
N PRO A 2 -0.90 -7.14 5.64
CA PRO A 2 -0.48 -6.55 6.91
C PRO A 2 1.05 -6.55 7.02
N THR A 3 1.73 -5.90 6.07
CA THR A 3 3.19 -5.80 6.04
C THR A 3 3.69 -4.92 7.18
N ARG A 4 4.88 -5.24 7.68
CA ARG A 4 5.60 -4.49 8.71
C ARG A 4 6.49 -3.37 8.14
N GLY A 5 6.75 -3.43 6.85
CA GLY A 5 7.50 -2.46 6.08
C GLY A 5 7.59 -2.95 4.64
N GLU A 6 7.51 -2.02 3.70
CA GLU A 6 7.50 -2.33 2.27
C GLU A 6 8.02 -1.10 1.50
N GLY A 7 8.83 -1.34 0.47
CA GLY A 7 9.49 -0.27 -0.28
C GLY A 7 8.55 0.46 -1.23
N TRP A 8 7.61 -0.26 -1.83
CA TRP A 8 6.58 0.30 -2.72
C TRP A 8 5.23 -0.40 -2.56
N GLY A 9 5.22 -1.73 -2.51
CA GLY A 9 4.00 -2.51 -2.40
C GLY A 9 3.44 -2.96 -3.75
N MET A 10 4.31 -3.48 -4.62
CA MET A 10 3.93 -4.02 -5.94
C MET A 10 2.73 -4.97 -5.88
N PRO A 11 2.64 -5.96 -4.95
CA PRO A 11 1.49 -6.85 -4.90
C PRO A 11 0.17 -6.14 -4.59
N ALA A 12 0.21 -5.05 -3.82
CA ALA A 12 -0.97 -4.23 -3.53
C ALA A 12 -1.42 -3.49 -4.79
N LEU A 13 -0.48 -2.85 -5.50
CA LEU A 13 -0.76 -2.09 -6.71
C LEU A 13 -1.25 -3.00 -7.85
N GLU A 14 -0.68 -4.19 -8.00
CA GLU A 14 -1.13 -5.19 -8.98
C GLU A 14 -2.55 -5.68 -8.69
N ALA A 15 -2.87 -5.96 -7.43
CA ALA A 15 -4.23 -6.32 -7.03
C ALA A 15 -5.23 -5.18 -7.29
N MET A 16 -4.85 -3.93 -7.00
CA MET A 16 -5.63 -2.74 -7.34
C MET A 16 -5.86 -2.63 -8.85
N ALA A 17 -4.83 -2.82 -9.68
CA ALA A 17 -4.93 -2.79 -11.13
C ALA A 17 -5.87 -3.86 -11.70
N CYS A 18 -5.95 -5.02 -11.04
CA CYS A 18 -6.90 -6.09 -11.36
C CYS A 18 -8.33 -5.81 -10.84
N GLY A 19 -8.58 -4.67 -10.21
CA GLY A 19 -9.89 -4.31 -9.71
C GLY A 19 -10.27 -4.98 -8.39
N LEU A 20 -9.31 -5.53 -7.66
CA LEU A 20 -9.56 -6.17 -6.36
C LEU A 20 -9.57 -5.13 -5.23
N PRO A 21 -10.49 -5.24 -4.25
CA PRO A 21 -10.41 -4.46 -3.03
C PRO A 21 -9.15 -4.82 -2.25
N VAL A 22 -8.34 -3.81 -1.89
CA VAL A 22 -7.06 -4.02 -1.19
C VAL A 22 -7.13 -3.50 0.23
N ILE A 23 -6.81 -4.36 1.19
CA ILE A 23 -6.45 -4.00 2.56
C ILE A 23 -4.93 -4.05 2.67
N SER A 24 -4.27 -2.94 3.01
CA SER A 24 -2.81 -2.88 3.18
C SER A 24 -2.42 -1.96 4.31
N THR A 25 -1.29 -2.22 4.97
CA THR A 25 -0.78 -1.37 6.05
C THR A 25 -0.59 0.06 5.57
N ALA A 26 -1.14 1.03 6.29
CA ALA A 26 -1.01 2.47 6.01
C ALA A 26 0.34 3.02 6.50
N TRP A 27 1.44 2.39 6.07
CA TRP A 27 2.81 2.77 6.44
C TRP A 27 3.84 2.30 5.42
N GLY A 28 4.79 3.17 5.04
CA GLY A 28 5.86 2.86 4.09
C GLY A 28 5.51 3.27 2.66
N GLY A 29 6.17 2.69 1.65
CA GLY A 29 6.05 3.17 0.27
C GLY A 29 4.64 3.11 -0.31
N GLN A 30 3.82 2.13 0.09
CA GLN A 30 2.47 2.00 -0.43
C GLN A 30 1.54 3.17 -0.04
N THR A 31 1.88 3.99 0.97
CA THR A 31 1.06 5.17 1.31
C THR A 31 1.04 6.23 0.22
N GLU A 32 1.93 6.15 -0.77
CA GLU A 32 1.92 7.02 -1.95
C GLU A 32 0.65 6.86 -2.80
N PHE A 33 0.08 5.65 -2.85
CA PHE A 33 -1.15 5.35 -3.60
C PHE A 33 -2.30 4.83 -2.73
N LEU A 34 -2.03 4.44 -1.49
CA LEU A 34 -3.01 3.84 -0.60
C LEU A 34 -3.81 4.92 0.16
N HIS A 35 -5.06 5.13 -0.22
CA HIS A 35 -6.00 5.99 0.51
C HIS A 35 -7.43 5.42 0.50
N SER A 36 -8.30 5.94 1.37
CA SER A 36 -9.68 5.44 1.57
C SER A 36 -10.59 5.54 0.34
N GLY A 37 -10.18 6.27 -0.71
CA GLY A 37 -10.92 6.35 -1.96
C GLY A 37 -10.78 5.11 -2.85
N VAL A 38 -9.63 4.43 -2.75
CA VAL A 38 -9.21 3.34 -3.65
C VAL A 38 -8.75 2.08 -2.91
N ALA A 39 -8.73 2.10 -1.58
CA ALA A 39 -8.30 0.97 -0.77
C ALA A 39 -8.89 1.06 0.64
N TYR A 40 -8.54 0.08 1.47
CA TYR A 40 -8.84 -0.01 2.89
C TYR A 40 -7.55 0.12 3.72
N PRO A 41 -7.15 1.33 4.14
CA PRO A 41 -5.88 1.53 4.83
C PRO A 41 -5.88 0.93 6.24
N LEU A 42 -5.04 -0.08 6.46
CA LEU A 42 -4.87 -0.74 7.74
C LEU A 42 -3.99 0.11 8.66
N ARG A 43 -4.59 0.64 9.74
CA ARG A 43 -3.88 1.33 10.82
C ARG A 43 -2.72 0.50 11.39
N ILE A 44 -1.74 1.21 11.94
CA ILE A 44 -0.67 0.66 12.77
C ILE A 44 -0.88 1.13 14.21
N ARG A 45 -0.44 0.33 15.18
CA ARG A 45 -0.44 0.69 16.61
C ARG A 45 0.78 1.53 16.98
N GLY A 46 1.79 1.51 16.12
CA GLY A 46 3.05 2.22 16.29
C GLY A 46 4.17 1.49 15.58
N LEU A 47 5.40 1.79 16.01
CA LEU A 47 6.59 1.13 15.51
C LEU A 47 7.18 0.23 16.60
N VAL A 48 7.60 -0.99 16.24
CA VAL A 48 8.25 -1.95 17.13
C VAL A 48 9.68 -2.21 16.66
N PRO A 49 10.61 -2.61 17.55
CA PRO A 49 11.95 -3.01 17.13
C PRO A 49 11.89 -4.07 16.01
N ALA A 50 12.73 -3.90 14.98
CA ALA A 50 12.84 -4.87 13.91
C ALA A 50 13.56 -6.13 14.42
N GLU A 51 12.84 -7.24 14.49
CA GLU A 51 13.40 -8.55 14.83
C GLU A 51 13.64 -9.35 13.54
N ALA A 52 14.84 -9.22 12.99
CA ALA A 52 15.23 -9.94 11.79
C ALA A 52 16.55 -10.69 11.99
N ARG A 53 16.72 -11.80 11.27
CA ARG A 53 17.97 -12.56 11.25
C ARG A 53 19.12 -11.77 10.62
N ALA A 54 18.80 -10.86 9.71
CA ALA A 54 19.82 -10.17 8.94
C ALA A 54 20.37 -8.94 9.70
N PRO A 55 21.72 -8.79 9.81
CA PRO A 55 22.33 -7.75 10.64
C PRO A 55 21.96 -6.32 10.26
N TYR A 56 21.62 -6.06 8.99
CA TYR A 56 21.29 -4.73 8.49
C TYR A 56 19.96 -4.17 9.04
N TYR A 57 19.12 -5.00 9.67
CA TYR A 57 17.92 -4.53 10.36
C TYR A 57 18.17 -4.12 11.82
N ARG A 58 19.39 -4.30 12.34
CA ARG A 58 19.71 -3.95 13.73
C ARG A 58 19.51 -2.44 13.97
N GLY A 59 18.70 -2.12 14.98
CA GLY A 59 18.37 -0.73 15.32
C GLY A 59 17.24 -0.12 14.48
N LEU A 60 16.74 -0.83 13.47
CA LEU A 60 15.57 -0.40 12.71
C LEU A 60 14.28 -0.70 13.48
N ARG A 61 13.20 -0.03 13.07
CA ARG A 61 11.85 -0.23 13.60
C ARG A 61 10.88 -0.52 12.47
N TRP A 62 9.88 -1.33 12.76
CA TRP A 62 8.86 -1.79 11.83
C TRP A 62 7.48 -1.34 12.27
N ALA A 63 6.57 -1.12 11.33
CA ALA A 63 5.17 -0.94 11.66
C ALA A 63 4.64 -2.18 12.39
N ASP A 64 3.77 -1.93 13.36
CA ASP A 64 2.95 -2.95 14.03
C ASP A 64 1.50 -2.81 13.54
N PRO A 65 1.09 -3.56 12.50
CA PRO A 65 -0.27 -3.50 11.97
C PRO A 65 -1.31 -3.86 13.03
N ASP A 66 -2.38 -3.07 13.09
CA ASP A 66 -3.42 -3.25 14.10
C ASP A 66 -4.29 -4.47 13.78
N PHE A 67 -4.10 -5.55 14.55
CA PHE A 67 -4.81 -6.83 14.35
C PHE A 67 -6.34 -6.67 14.41
N ASP A 68 -6.85 -5.94 15.40
CA ASP A 68 -8.29 -5.79 15.60
C ASP A 68 -8.91 -4.99 14.45
N HIS A 69 -8.19 -3.99 13.95
CA HIS A 69 -8.60 -3.25 12.77
C HIS A 69 -8.53 -4.09 11.49
N LEU A 70 -7.51 -4.94 11.34
CA LEU A 70 -7.44 -5.86 10.21
C LEU A 70 -8.68 -6.77 10.18
N CYS A 71 -9.05 -7.35 11.32
CA CYS A 71 -10.26 -8.16 11.44
C CYS A 71 -11.52 -7.36 11.08
N ALA A 72 -11.64 -6.12 11.57
CA ALA A 72 -12.76 -5.25 11.26
C ALA A 72 -12.84 -4.93 9.76
N LEU A 73 -11.72 -4.60 9.11
CA LEU A 73 -11.67 -4.34 7.66
C LEU A 73 -12.00 -5.59 6.83
N MET A 74 -11.45 -6.75 7.20
CA MET A 74 -11.76 -8.00 6.52
C MET A 74 -13.24 -8.35 6.60
N ARG A 75 -13.85 -8.15 7.78
CA ARG A 75 -15.30 -8.33 7.97
C ARG A 75 -16.09 -7.31 7.15
N HIS A 76 -15.71 -6.04 7.18
CA HIS A 76 -16.38 -4.98 6.41
C HIS A 76 -16.42 -5.31 4.92
N VAL A 77 -15.28 -5.69 4.33
CA VAL A 77 -15.19 -6.08 2.92
C VAL A 77 -16.07 -7.29 2.59
N TYR A 78 -16.14 -8.26 3.50
CA TYR A 78 -17.00 -9.44 3.34
C TYR A 78 -18.49 -9.09 3.40
N GLU A 79 -18.89 -8.23 4.32
CA GLU A 79 -20.29 -7.83 4.55
C GLU A 79 -20.79 -6.80 3.53
N HIS A 80 -19.90 -6.05 2.86
CA HIS A 80 -20.22 -5.01 1.89
C HIS A 80 -19.60 -5.27 0.51
N PRO A 81 -19.94 -6.38 -0.18
CA PRO A 81 -19.28 -6.78 -1.43
C PRO A 81 -19.45 -5.78 -2.58
N ASP A 82 -20.57 -5.04 -2.62
CA ASP A 82 -20.82 -4.04 -3.67
C ASP A 82 -19.95 -2.79 -3.48
N GLU A 83 -19.78 -2.35 -2.24
CA GLU A 83 -18.84 -1.29 -1.90
C GLU A 83 -17.40 -1.72 -2.23
N ALA A 84 -17.02 -2.91 -1.81
CA ALA A 84 -15.68 -3.45 -2.05
C ALA A 84 -15.37 -3.56 -3.56
N ARG A 85 -16.34 -4.01 -4.36
CA ARG A 85 -16.21 -4.02 -5.82
C ARG A 85 -16.04 -2.61 -6.37
N ALA A 86 -16.84 -1.65 -5.90
CA ALA A 86 -16.73 -0.26 -6.34
C ALA A 86 -15.38 0.37 -5.96
N VAL A 87 -14.85 0.09 -4.77
CA VAL A 87 -13.50 0.48 -4.35
C VAL A 87 -12.45 -0.11 -5.29
N GLY A 88 -12.52 -1.41 -5.56
CA GLY A 88 -11.61 -2.08 -6.49
C GLY A 88 -11.63 -1.49 -7.89
N MET A 89 -12.81 -1.18 -8.44
CA MET A 89 -12.92 -0.53 -9.76
C MET A 89 -12.29 0.86 -9.80
N ARG A 90 -12.47 1.67 -8.75
CA ARG A 90 -11.78 2.97 -8.63
C ARG A 90 -10.26 2.79 -8.54
N ALA A 91 -9.82 1.78 -7.79
CA ALA A 91 -8.41 1.43 -7.66
C ALA A 91 -7.78 1.05 -9.01
N ALA A 92 -8.48 0.26 -9.82
CA ALA A 92 -8.01 -0.13 -11.16
C ALA A 92 -7.90 1.08 -12.09
N ALA A 93 -8.91 1.95 -12.09
CA ALA A 93 -8.89 3.17 -12.89
C ALA A 93 -7.72 4.08 -12.48
N GLU A 94 -7.48 4.24 -11.18
CA GLU A 94 -6.37 5.05 -10.68
C GLU A 94 -5.01 4.42 -11.01
N ALA A 95 -4.85 3.11 -10.84
CA ALA A 95 -3.63 2.39 -11.17
C ALA A 95 -3.24 2.54 -12.64
N ALA A 96 -4.20 2.35 -13.55
CA ALA A 96 -3.98 2.52 -14.98
C ALA A 96 -3.65 3.98 -15.35
N ALA A 97 -4.25 4.96 -14.67
CA ALA A 97 -4.07 6.37 -14.98
C ALA A 97 -2.78 6.95 -14.39
N ARG A 98 -2.35 6.54 -13.19
CA ARG A 98 -1.29 7.24 -12.43
C ARG A 98 -0.01 6.43 -12.29
N TRP A 99 -0.11 5.12 -12.07
CA TRP A 99 1.01 4.29 -11.62
C TRP A 99 1.61 3.46 -12.75
N THR A 100 2.00 4.14 -13.84
CA THR A 100 2.58 3.52 -15.03
C THR A 100 4.10 3.66 -15.06
N TRP A 101 4.76 2.77 -15.81
CA TRP A 101 6.20 2.87 -16.07
C TRP A 101 6.57 4.18 -16.78
N SER A 102 5.72 4.67 -17.68
CA SER A 102 5.94 5.94 -18.38
C SER A 102 5.97 7.12 -17.40
N HIS A 103 5.04 7.17 -16.44
CA HIS A 103 5.05 8.21 -15.41
C HIS A 103 6.25 8.10 -14.47
N ALA A 104 6.64 6.88 -14.09
CA ALA A 104 7.84 6.67 -13.29
C ALA A 104 9.11 7.13 -14.03
N ALA A 105 9.24 6.79 -15.32
CA ALA A 105 10.36 7.22 -16.15
C ALA A 105 10.41 8.74 -16.31
N ALA A 106 9.26 9.38 -16.55
CA ALA A 106 9.17 10.84 -16.64
C ALA A 106 9.69 11.55 -15.38
N LYS A 107 9.30 11.06 -14.19
CA LYS A 107 9.80 11.59 -12.90
C LYS A 107 11.32 11.45 -12.75
N ILE A 108 11.90 10.36 -13.25
CA ILE A 108 13.35 10.13 -13.19
C ILE A 108 14.08 11.09 -14.15
N ILE A 109 13.58 11.23 -15.39
CA ILE A 109 14.15 12.13 -16.39
C ILE A 109 14.13 13.57 -15.89
N GLU A 110 12.98 14.04 -15.37
CA GLU A 110 12.85 15.38 -14.78
C GLU A 110 13.88 15.62 -13.67
N ARG A 111 14.12 14.60 -12.83
CA ARG A 111 15.11 14.72 -11.75
C ARG A 111 16.54 14.82 -12.27
N LEU A 112 16.88 14.09 -13.33
CA LEU A 112 18.20 14.12 -13.97
C LEU A 112 18.47 15.47 -14.63
N GLU A 113 17.50 15.99 -15.38
CA GLU A 113 17.59 17.31 -16.03
C GLU A 113 17.75 18.44 -15.00
N ALA A 114 17.22 18.27 -13.79
CA ALA A 114 17.35 19.26 -12.71
C ALA A 114 18.71 19.23 -11.96
N ILE A 115 19.60 18.27 -12.25
CA ILE A 115 20.95 18.18 -11.65
C ILE A 115 22.09 18.27 -12.67
N GLU A 116 21.76 18.35 -13.95
CA GLU A 116 22.69 18.76 -15.02
C GLU A 116 22.80 20.29 -15.07
#